data_AF-A0A510XT88-F1
#
_entry.id   AF-A0A510XT88-F1
#
_cell.length_a   1.000
_cell.length_b   1.000
_cell.length_c   1.000
_cell.angle_alpha   90.00
_cell.angle_beta   90.00
_cell.angle_gamma   90.00
#
_symmetry.space_group_name_H-M   'P 1'
#
loop_
_entity.id
_entity.type
_entity.pdbx_description
1 polymer ?
#
loop_
_entity_poly.entity_id
_entity_poly.type
_entity_poly.pdbx_seq_one_letter_code
_entity_poly.pdbx_strand_id
1 'polypeptide(L)'
;MSKWYRTGVVNLTKDSDIIEGIGTYWASAANKPSEGDMFVLDTRVYEVMEVIDDSTIRIDKPYNLATKSNVLYGIMRSVSATTNTRLAAQVSDTLEKLGNRVTVSTTAPSAGQGKDGDIWIVAAP
;
A
#
# COMPACT_ATOMS: atom_id res chain seq x y z
N MET A 1 20.25 2.14 -9.64
CA MET A 1 19.89 2.63 -8.29
C MET A 1 19.35 1.47 -7.46
N SER A 2 19.76 1.38 -6.19
CA SER A 2 19.22 0.39 -5.23
C SER A 2 17.70 0.54 -5.11
N LYS A 3 16.98 -0.58 -5.03
CA LYS A 3 15.51 -0.59 -4.84
C LYS A 3 15.08 -0.46 -3.37
N TRP A 4 16.02 -0.58 -2.44
CA TRP A 4 15.77 -0.45 -1.00
C TRP A 4 16.01 0.98 -0.54
N TYR A 5 15.24 1.42 0.46
CA TYR A 5 15.52 2.62 1.23
C TYR A 5 16.55 2.31 2.32
N ARG A 6 17.64 3.09 2.42
CA ARG A 6 18.73 2.92 3.41
C ARG A 6 19.31 4.25 3.90
N THR A 7 18.59 5.34 3.73
CA THR A 7 19.09 6.67 4.10
C THR A 7 19.04 6.83 5.62
N GLY A 8 20.13 7.33 6.22
CA GLY A 8 20.23 7.54 7.66
C GLY A 8 20.52 6.26 8.45
N VAL A 9 20.38 6.38 9.77
CA VAL A 9 20.51 5.29 10.74
C VAL A 9 19.30 5.30 11.68
N VAL A 10 19.14 4.26 12.49
CA VAL A 10 18.02 4.17 13.44
C VAL A 10 18.46 3.86 14.86
N ASN A 11 17.59 4.22 15.81
CA ASN A 11 17.61 3.78 17.19
C ASN A 11 16.40 2.86 17.44
N LEU A 12 16.63 1.82 18.22
CA LEU A 12 15.61 0.86 18.64
C LEU A 12 15.64 0.72 20.14
N THR A 13 14.49 0.92 20.77
CA THR A 13 14.32 0.72 22.20
C THR A 13 13.76 -0.67 22.45
N LYS A 14 14.37 -1.41 23.39
CA LYS A 14 13.88 -2.71 23.82
C LYS A 14 12.40 -2.63 24.22
N ASP A 15 11.61 -3.58 23.73
CA ASP A 15 10.19 -3.75 23.99
C ASP A 15 9.32 -2.57 23.49
N SER A 16 9.83 -1.76 22.55
CA SER A 16 9.08 -0.72 21.83
C SER A 16 8.80 -1.14 20.38
N ASP A 17 7.65 -0.75 19.86
CA ASP A 17 7.28 -0.87 18.44
C ASP A 17 7.57 0.40 17.63
N ILE A 18 8.23 1.39 18.23
CA ILE A 18 8.65 2.62 17.57
C ILE A 18 10.13 2.52 17.19
N ILE A 19 10.42 2.92 15.95
CA ILE A 19 11.78 3.08 15.45
C ILE A 19 12.03 4.55 15.19
N GLU A 20 13.10 5.07 15.77
CA GLU A 20 13.51 6.47 15.61
C GLU A 20 14.66 6.55 14.60
N GLY A 21 14.53 7.40 13.60
CA GLY A 21 15.48 7.62 12.54
C GLY A 21 16.32 8.88 12.76
N ILE A 22 17.59 8.82 12.38
CA ILE A 22 18.51 9.96 12.35
C ILE A 22 19.02 10.12 10.92
N GLY A 23 18.79 11.30 10.33
CA GLY A 23 19.10 11.56 8.92
C GLY A 23 18.23 10.77 7.95
N THR A 24 17.04 10.35 8.41
CA THR A 24 16.00 9.70 7.62
C THR A 24 15.05 10.75 7.05
N TYR A 25 14.24 10.34 6.06
CA TYR A 25 13.28 11.18 5.34
C TYR A 25 12.07 10.31 4.96
N TRP A 26 11.53 9.58 5.93
CA TRP A 26 10.55 8.52 5.69
C TRP A 26 9.20 9.01 5.17
N ALA A 27 8.85 10.28 5.36
CA ALA A 27 7.61 10.86 4.84
C ALA A 27 7.83 11.70 3.56
N SER A 28 9.01 12.31 3.41
CA SER A 28 9.30 13.32 2.38
C SER A 28 10.16 12.83 1.20
N ALA A 29 10.92 11.74 1.36
CA ALA A 29 11.78 11.23 0.28
C ALA A 29 10.98 10.73 -0.93
N ALA A 30 11.55 10.88 -2.13
CA ALA A 30 10.92 10.41 -3.38
C ALA A 30 10.72 8.88 -3.43
N ASN A 31 11.59 8.13 -2.77
CA ASN A 31 11.53 6.67 -2.65
C ASN A 31 11.10 6.22 -1.24
N LYS A 32 10.31 7.05 -0.55
CA LYS A 32 9.87 6.81 0.82
C LYS A 32 9.26 5.42 1.05
N PRO A 33 9.45 4.85 2.25
CA PRO A 33 8.74 3.64 2.67
C PRO A 33 7.23 3.88 2.75
N SER A 34 6.47 2.80 2.80
CA SER A 34 5.01 2.82 2.99
C SER A 34 4.59 1.72 3.98
N GLU A 35 3.38 1.85 4.51
CA GLU A 35 2.76 0.78 5.29
C GLU A 35 2.76 -0.54 4.51
N GLY A 36 3.05 -1.64 5.20
CA GLY A 36 3.21 -2.98 4.65
C GLY A 36 4.62 -3.27 4.13
N ASP A 37 5.52 -2.29 4.06
CA ASP A 37 6.91 -2.53 3.67
C ASP A 37 7.69 -3.31 4.73
N MET A 38 8.71 -4.04 4.28
CA MET A 38 9.56 -4.84 5.15
C MET A 38 10.71 -3.99 5.69
N PHE A 39 10.70 -3.70 6.99
CA PHE A 39 11.84 -3.12 7.71
C PHE A 39 12.81 -4.23 8.12
N VAL A 40 14.06 -4.11 7.68
CA VAL A 40 15.12 -5.11 7.88
C VAL A 40 16.26 -4.50 8.67
N LEU A 41 16.62 -5.17 9.77
CA LEU A 41 17.75 -4.82 10.61
C LEU A 41 18.47 -6.11 11.01
N ASP A 42 19.79 -6.18 10.81
CA ASP A 42 20.59 -7.38 11.05
C ASP A 42 19.95 -8.62 10.37
N THR A 43 19.47 -9.58 11.16
CA THR A 43 18.79 -10.80 10.72
C THR A 43 17.28 -10.78 10.98
N ARG A 44 16.71 -9.61 11.28
CA ARG A 44 15.30 -9.43 11.67
C ARG A 44 14.52 -8.72 10.59
N VAL A 45 13.28 -9.15 10.44
CA VAL A 45 12.31 -8.55 9.52
C VAL A 45 11.08 -8.18 10.32
N TYR A 46 10.64 -6.95 10.13
CA TYR A 46 9.44 -6.36 10.69
C TYR A 46 8.61 -5.78 9.55
N GLU A 47 7.31 -5.65 9.77
CA GLU A 47 6.43 -4.94 8.85
C GLU A 47 6.24 -3.50 9.36
N VAL A 48 6.36 -2.52 8.45
CA VAL A 48 6.07 -1.12 8.74
C VAL A 48 4.55 -0.98 8.83
N MET A 49 4.04 -0.68 10.02
CA MET A 49 2.61 -0.47 10.24
C MET A 49 2.21 0.98 10.02
N GLU A 50 3.12 1.93 10.23
CA GLU A 50 2.83 3.34 10.10
C GLU A 50 4.13 4.12 9.82
N VAL A 51 4.04 5.09 8.89
CA VAL A 51 5.05 6.14 8.74
C VAL A 51 4.51 7.40 9.38
N ILE A 52 4.96 7.70 10.61
CA ILE A 52 4.43 8.80 11.43
C ILE A 52 5.00 10.13 10.94
N ASP A 53 6.32 10.20 10.75
CA ASP A 53 7.03 11.38 10.23
C ASP A 53 8.36 10.99 9.57
N ASP A 54 9.21 11.97 9.23
CA ASP A 54 10.50 11.73 8.56
C ASP A 54 11.50 10.92 9.39
N SER A 55 11.30 10.85 10.70
CA SER A 55 12.16 10.22 11.71
C SER A 55 11.46 9.19 12.58
N THR A 56 10.17 8.90 12.36
CA THR A 56 9.44 7.96 13.21
C THR A 56 8.59 7.02 12.37
N ILE A 57 8.77 5.70 12.59
CA ILE A 57 7.88 4.66 12.09
C ILE A 57 7.45 3.72 13.21
N ARG A 58 6.31 3.05 13.01
CA ARG A 58 5.82 1.95 13.86
C ARG A 58 6.00 0.60 13.14
N ILE A 59 6.41 -0.43 13.88
CA ILE A 59 6.56 -1.81 13.39
C ILE A 59 5.50 -2.75 13.98
N ASP A 60 5.26 -3.89 13.32
CA ASP A 60 4.20 -4.86 13.63
C ASP A 60 4.27 -5.47 15.05
N LYS A 61 5.48 -5.56 15.59
CA LYS A 61 5.72 -6.13 16.92
C LYS A 61 6.90 -5.44 17.58
N PRO A 62 6.90 -5.32 18.93
CA PRO A 62 8.00 -4.68 19.63
C PRO A 62 9.37 -5.31 19.35
N TYR A 63 10.39 -4.46 19.29
CA TYR A 63 11.77 -4.88 19.17
C TYR A 63 12.25 -5.58 20.46
N ASN A 64 12.37 -6.90 20.43
CA ASN A 64 12.59 -7.70 21.64
C ASN A 64 14.07 -7.95 22.02
N LEU A 65 15.03 -7.30 21.37
CA LEU A 65 16.46 -7.38 21.73
C LEU A 65 16.89 -6.20 22.59
N ALA A 66 18.17 -6.22 23.01
CA ALA A 66 18.80 -5.09 23.66
C ALA A 66 18.72 -3.82 22.78
N THR A 67 18.43 -2.70 23.43
CA THR A 67 18.40 -1.36 22.82
C THR A 67 19.66 -1.11 21.99
N LYS A 68 19.49 -0.56 20.80
CA LYS A 68 20.57 -0.20 19.88
C LYS A 68 20.41 1.23 19.40
N SER A 69 21.52 1.89 19.11
CA SER A 69 21.51 3.24 18.57
C SER A 69 22.45 3.35 17.37
N ASN A 70 22.10 4.25 16.44
CA ASN A 70 22.87 4.54 15.22
C ASN A 70 23.18 3.30 14.36
N VAL A 71 22.21 2.39 14.22
CA VAL A 71 22.40 1.16 13.43
C VAL A 71 21.91 1.31 12.00
N LEU A 72 22.60 0.62 11.08
CA LEU A 72 22.21 0.53 9.68
C LEU A 72 21.02 -0.41 9.51
N TYR A 73 20.13 -0.06 8.59
CA TYR A 73 18.91 -0.80 8.29
C TYR A 73 18.64 -0.77 6.79
N GLY A 74 17.57 -1.43 6.37
CA GLY A 74 16.97 -1.17 5.08
C GLY A 74 15.48 -1.43 5.10
N ILE A 75 14.74 -0.68 4.26
CA ILE A 75 13.32 -0.93 4.02
C ILE A 75 13.13 -1.39 2.59
N MET A 76 12.44 -2.52 2.43
CA MET A 76 12.09 -3.11 1.16
C MET A 76 10.61 -3.04 0.91
N ARG A 77 10.25 -2.71 -0.33
CA ARG A 77 8.85 -2.76 -0.73
C ARG A 77 8.32 -4.18 -0.67
N SER A 78 7.21 -4.39 0.04
CA SER A 78 6.58 -5.70 0.10
C SER A 78 6.01 -6.10 -1.27
N VAL A 79 6.22 -7.36 -1.64
CA VAL A 79 5.79 -7.91 -2.94
C VAL A 79 4.33 -8.38 -2.94
N SER A 80 3.66 -8.49 -1.78
CA SER A 80 2.21 -8.76 -1.73
C SER A 80 1.38 -7.55 -2.19
N ALA A 81 1.95 -6.34 -2.10
CA ALA A 81 1.44 -5.10 -2.68
C ALA A 81 1.94 -4.86 -4.13
N THR A 82 2.06 -5.92 -4.95
CA THR A 82 2.34 -5.69 -6.37
C THR A 82 1.25 -4.83 -6.99
N THR A 83 1.63 -4.01 -7.96
CA THR A 83 0.71 -3.33 -8.87
C THR A 83 -0.38 -4.27 -9.37
N ASN A 84 -0.09 -5.56 -9.56
CA ASN A 84 -1.04 -6.57 -10.02
C ASN A 84 -2.20 -6.82 -9.04
N THR A 85 -1.96 -6.88 -7.72
CA THR A 85 -3.05 -7.04 -6.74
C THR A 85 -3.96 -5.80 -6.73
N ARG A 86 -3.36 -4.61 -6.80
CA ARG A 86 -4.12 -3.34 -6.87
C ARG A 86 -4.87 -3.17 -8.19
N LEU A 87 -4.24 -3.56 -9.30
CA LEU A 87 -4.88 -3.59 -10.62
C LEU A 87 -6.03 -4.60 -10.64
N ALA A 88 -5.85 -5.80 -10.08
CA ALA A 88 -6.91 -6.78 -9.99
C ALA A 88 -8.10 -6.25 -9.18
N ALA A 89 -7.85 -5.61 -8.02
CA ALA A 89 -8.91 -4.98 -7.23
C ALA A 89 -9.63 -3.86 -7.99
N GLN A 90 -8.89 -2.97 -8.68
CA GLN A 90 -9.47 -1.90 -9.50
C GLN A 90 -10.27 -2.43 -10.70
N VAL A 91 -9.78 -3.48 -11.36
CA VAL A 91 -10.48 -4.15 -12.46
C VAL A 91 -11.77 -4.79 -11.95
N SER A 92 -11.73 -5.50 -10.83
CA SER A 92 -12.93 -6.10 -10.21
C SER A 92 -13.99 -5.05 -9.88
N ASP A 93 -13.61 -3.95 -9.22
CA ASP A 93 -14.53 -2.85 -8.88
C ASP A 93 -15.10 -2.17 -10.14
N THR A 94 -14.28 -2.01 -11.18
CA THR A 94 -14.73 -1.45 -12.46
C THR A 94 -15.71 -2.37 -13.17
N LEU A 95 -15.44 -3.68 -13.21
CA LEU A 95 -16.31 -4.67 -13.84
C LEU A 95 -17.66 -4.79 -13.13
N GLU A 96 -17.67 -4.73 -11.80
CA GLU A 96 -18.92 -4.74 -11.02
C GLU A 96 -19.78 -3.49 -11.31
N LYS A 97 -19.15 -2.31 -11.32
CA LYS A 97 -19.82 -1.05 -11.67
C LYS A 97 -20.35 -1.04 -13.10
N LEU A 98 -19.62 -1.62 -14.05
CA LEU A 98 -20.06 -1.75 -15.44
C LEU A 98 -21.21 -2.76 -15.56
N GLY A 99 -21.12 -3.91 -14.89
CA GLY A 99 -22.17 -4.93 -14.90
C GLY A 99 -23.52 -4.38 -14.44
N ASN A 100 -23.52 -3.51 -13.42
CA ASN A 100 -24.74 -2.87 -12.93
C ASN A 100 -25.30 -1.76 -13.84
N ARG A 101 -24.52 -1.31 -14.83
CA ARG A 101 -24.90 -0.23 -15.77
C ARG A 101 -25.22 -0.75 -17.17
N VAL A 102 -24.85 -1.98 -17.50
CA VAL A 102 -25.09 -2.59 -18.82
C VAL A 102 -26.36 -3.43 -18.76
N THR A 103 -27.35 -3.08 -19.58
CA THR A 103 -28.53 -3.91 -19.82
C THR A 103 -28.55 -4.37 -21.28
N VAL A 104 -28.78 -5.66 -21.51
CA VAL A 104 -28.99 -6.23 -22.84
C VAL A 104 -30.46 -6.61 -22.97
N SER A 105 -31.13 -6.08 -23.99
CA SER A 105 -32.58 -6.24 -24.20
C SER A 105 -32.88 -6.45 -25.68
N THR A 106 -34.00 -7.06 -26.04
CA THR A 106 -34.50 -7.09 -27.43
C THR A 106 -35.39 -5.89 -27.76
N THR A 107 -35.63 -5.00 -26.79
CA THR A 107 -36.46 -3.81 -26.92
C THR A 107 -35.71 -2.56 -26.44
N ALA A 108 -36.05 -1.41 -27.04
CA ALA A 108 -35.48 -0.11 -26.69
C ALA A 108 -36.03 0.43 -25.34
N PRO A 109 -35.30 1.32 -24.65
CA PRO A 109 -35.71 1.80 -23.34
C PRO A 109 -36.91 2.72 -23.40
N SER A 110 -37.80 2.55 -22.44
CA SER A 110 -38.92 3.46 -22.20
C SER A 110 -38.48 4.59 -21.26
N ALA A 111 -39.20 5.73 -21.31
CA ALA A 111 -38.94 6.85 -20.40
C ALA A 111 -39.04 6.40 -18.93
N GLY A 112 -37.97 6.62 -18.16
CA GLY A 112 -37.86 6.22 -16.75
C GLY A 112 -37.16 4.87 -16.50
N GLN A 113 -36.76 4.14 -17.54
CA GLN A 113 -35.92 2.95 -17.41
C GLN A 113 -34.43 3.34 -17.46
N GLY A 114 -33.66 2.87 -16.47
CA GLY A 114 -32.24 3.17 -16.33
C GLY A 114 -31.97 4.52 -15.65
N LYS A 115 -30.68 4.80 -15.43
CA LYS A 115 -30.14 6.07 -14.95
C LYS A 115 -29.31 6.71 -16.06
N ASP A 116 -29.10 8.02 -15.96
CA ASP A 116 -28.19 8.72 -16.86
C ASP A 116 -26.79 8.08 -16.82
N GLY A 117 -26.27 7.73 -18.00
CA GLY A 117 -25.02 7.00 -18.17
C GLY A 117 -25.12 5.46 -18.18
N ASP A 118 -26.31 4.86 -18.11
CA ASP A 118 -26.46 3.42 -18.35
C ASP A 118 -26.26 3.08 -19.84
N ILE A 119 -25.75 1.88 -20.10
CA ILE A 119 -25.54 1.36 -21.46
C ILE A 119 -26.64 0.34 -21.75
N TRP A 120 -27.44 0.61 -22.78
CA TRP A 120 -28.44 -0.34 -23.29
C TRP A 120 -28.00 -0.89 -24.64
N ILE A 121 -27.86 -2.22 -24.70
CA ILE A 121 -27.59 -2.93 -25.94
C ILE A 121 -28.92 -3.56 -26.40
N VAL A 122 -29.46 -3.07 -27.51
CA VAL A 122 -30.66 -3.63 -28.12
C VAL A 122 -30.25 -4.70 -29.13
N ALA A 123 -30.46 -5.96 -28.79
CA ALA A 123 -30.25 -7.07 -29.71
C ALA A 123 -31.39 -7.08 -30.74
N ALA A 124 -31.04 -6.89 -32.02
CA ALA A 124 -31.98 -7.16 -33.10
C ALA A 124 -32.19 -8.68 -33.22
N PRO A 125 -33.43 -9.15 -33.47
CA PRO A 125 -33.68 -10.55 -33.78
C PRO A 125 -32.97 -11.00 -35.07
#